data_AF-A0A930KDU1-F1
#
_entry.id   AF-A0A930KDU1-F1
#
_cell.length_a   1.000
_cell.length_b   1.000
_cell.length_c   1.000
_cell.angle_alpha   90.00
_cell.angle_beta   90.00
_cell.angle_gamma   90.00
#
_symmetry.space_group_name_H-M   'P 1'
#
loop_
_entity.id
_entity.type
_entity.pdbx_description
1 polymer ?
#
loop_
_entity_poly.entity_id
_entity_poly.type
_entity_poly.pdbx_seq_one_letter_code
_entity_poly.pdbx_strand_id
1 'polypeptide(L)'
;GESGDCGIATGNKSGSDYVFTLNHKVSYLCFIPRTSNEYVKRSKLIKVEIMSDDDIAGTYDIAANGALTLASGGSKTITVTTGSGFAIDNSADDMSKNATYAVVAPGTHTFRIRYWLRNTTDNPNGPIEGTVSKIVTLNCTAGSINDITANLDPHDYDGNHYYMWDAQEQYWKGYEWNLGGSQPTIPYTNSSDYPQNNSDPRYYNDGNVSLRLDATHTSCKDLPNANEMTWYAAKGEPRWDAEELWTTMGHLYKGGIWFKKKSVLQAEGNYNSNTAVDGIDWRTNSRSDAWSISYTLPSAADANKYFYLPALGFYTSGILKFLGSRGSYWSSSAFPDSPGSSSFAYYLEFNNGLHLAGVHGYPRSYGLRVEPTFE
;
A
#
# COMPACT_ATOMS: atom_id res chain seq x y z
N GLY A 1 -9.05 15.31 -31.51
CA GLY A 1 -7.63 15.71 -31.54
C GLY A 1 -6.78 14.51 -31.20
N GLU A 2 -5.47 14.56 -31.48
CA GLU A 2 -4.54 13.46 -31.23
C GLU A 2 -4.56 13.00 -29.76
N SER A 3 -4.65 13.94 -28.82
CA SER A 3 -4.70 13.67 -27.37
C SER A 3 -6.11 13.61 -26.78
N GLY A 4 -7.13 13.30 -27.59
CA GLY A 4 -8.51 13.12 -27.13
C GLY A 4 -9.37 14.38 -27.05
N ASP A 5 -8.81 15.57 -27.30
CA ASP A 5 -9.58 16.81 -27.31
C ASP A 5 -10.65 16.85 -28.42
N CYS A 6 -11.86 17.33 -28.10
CA CYS A 6 -12.93 17.52 -29.06
C CYS A 6 -13.83 18.72 -28.68
N GLY A 7 -14.49 19.30 -29.67
CA GLY A 7 -15.37 20.45 -29.46
C GLY A 7 -16.34 20.69 -30.61
N ILE A 8 -17.33 21.55 -30.36
CA ILE A 8 -18.26 22.07 -31.37
C ILE A 8 -17.99 23.55 -31.56
N ALA A 9 -17.81 23.96 -32.83
CA ALA A 9 -17.68 25.35 -33.19
C ALA A 9 -19.03 25.92 -33.64
N THR A 10 -19.39 27.10 -33.13
CA THR A 10 -20.49 27.91 -33.69
C THR A 10 -19.89 29.00 -34.57
N GLY A 11 -20.23 28.99 -35.86
CA GLY A 11 -19.78 29.98 -36.82
C GLY A 11 -20.80 31.12 -36.97
N ASN A 12 -20.36 32.36 -36.73
CA ASN A 12 -21.16 33.56 -36.95
C ASN A 12 -20.53 34.41 -38.07
N LYS A 13 -21.32 34.77 -39.08
CA LYS A 13 -20.86 35.64 -40.16
C LYS A 13 -20.60 37.05 -39.61
N SER A 14 -19.40 37.57 -39.84
CA SER A 14 -18.97 38.92 -39.47
C SER A 14 -18.43 39.64 -40.70
N GLY A 15 -19.30 40.36 -41.41
CA GLY A 15 -18.94 40.99 -42.69
C GLY A 15 -18.70 39.94 -43.79
N SER A 16 -17.50 39.95 -44.38
CA SER A 16 -17.04 38.95 -45.35
C SER A 16 -16.51 37.66 -44.71
N ASP A 17 -16.30 37.66 -43.39
CA ASP A 17 -15.58 36.61 -42.67
C ASP A 17 -16.53 35.80 -41.78
N TYR A 18 -16.05 34.66 -41.25
CA TYR A 18 -16.74 33.89 -40.23
C TYR A 18 -15.91 33.87 -38.94
N VAL A 19 -16.55 34.16 -37.82
CA VAL A 19 -15.97 34.03 -36.48
C VAL A 19 -16.47 32.72 -35.87
N PHE A 20 -15.55 31.87 -35.45
CA PHE A 20 -15.86 30.60 -34.81
C PHE A 20 -15.62 30.68 -33.31
N THR A 21 -16.63 30.29 -32.52
CA THR A 21 -16.49 30.08 -31.08
C THR A 21 -16.46 28.57 -30.83
N LEU A 22 -15.31 28.05 -30.39
CA LEU A 22 -15.13 26.64 -30.07
C LEU A 22 -15.55 26.37 -28.63
N ASN A 23 -16.42 25.37 -28.45
CA ASN A 23 -16.78 24.84 -27.15
C ASN A 23 -16.23 23.42 -27.02
N HIS A 24 -15.20 23.25 -26.18
CA HIS A 24 -14.66 21.93 -25.85
C HIS A 24 -15.72 21.09 -25.13
N LYS A 25 -15.82 19.82 -25.51
CA LYS A 25 -16.84 18.88 -24.98
C LYS A 25 -16.26 17.81 -24.08
N VAL A 26 -14.95 17.76 -23.94
CA VAL A 26 -14.22 16.95 -22.95
C VAL A 26 -13.89 17.77 -21.70
N SER A 27 -13.42 17.13 -20.63
CA SER A 27 -12.84 17.81 -19.47
C SER A 27 -11.33 17.54 -19.40
N TYR A 28 -10.59 18.39 -18.69
CA TYR A 28 -9.13 18.27 -18.56
C TYR A 28 -8.75 18.13 -17.09
N LEU A 29 -7.77 17.28 -16.81
CA LEU A 29 -7.11 17.18 -15.52
C LEU A 29 -5.73 17.81 -15.63
N CYS A 30 -5.38 18.72 -14.72
CA CYS A 30 -4.04 19.28 -14.59
C CYS A 30 -3.43 18.78 -13.27
N PHE A 31 -2.47 17.87 -13.33
CA PHE A 31 -1.79 17.37 -12.14
C PHE A 31 -0.61 18.27 -11.79
N ILE A 32 -0.58 18.75 -10.56
CA ILE A 32 0.44 19.67 -10.03
C ILE A 32 1.03 19.04 -8.76
N PRO A 33 1.89 17.99 -8.89
CA PRO A 33 2.47 17.34 -7.73
C PRO A 33 3.52 18.24 -7.07
N ARG A 34 3.68 18.08 -5.76
CA ARG A 34 4.69 18.77 -4.95
C ARG A 34 5.19 17.87 -3.85
N THR A 35 6.31 18.21 -3.24
CA THR A 35 6.83 17.45 -2.12
C THR A 35 7.76 18.26 -1.22
N SER A 36 7.78 17.89 0.06
CA SER A 36 8.88 18.24 0.98
C SER A 36 9.74 17.01 1.32
N ASN A 37 9.37 15.82 0.84
CA ASN A 37 10.02 14.55 1.13
C ASN A 37 11.31 14.41 0.31
N GLU A 38 12.42 14.19 1.01
CA GLU A 38 13.76 14.15 0.42
C GLU A 38 13.96 13.03 -0.62
N TYR A 39 13.30 11.88 -0.44
CA TYR A 39 13.36 10.77 -1.39
C TYR A 39 12.65 11.11 -2.70
N VAL A 40 11.53 11.85 -2.62
CA VAL A 40 10.80 12.32 -3.81
C VAL A 40 11.58 13.43 -4.53
N LYS A 41 12.21 14.36 -3.80
CA LYS A 41 13.06 15.41 -4.40
C LYS A 41 14.20 14.84 -5.24
N ARG A 42 14.75 13.68 -4.83
CA ARG A 42 15.79 12.94 -5.58
C ARG A 42 15.25 12.02 -6.66
N SER A 43 13.93 11.94 -6.82
CA SER A 43 13.26 11.11 -7.81
C SER A 43 12.83 11.91 -9.04
N LYS A 44 12.50 11.21 -10.13
CA LYS A 44 11.85 11.77 -11.32
C LYS A 44 10.44 11.23 -11.49
N LEU A 45 9.48 12.08 -11.83
CA LEU A 45 8.15 11.65 -12.26
C LEU A 45 8.22 11.18 -13.70
N ILE A 46 8.03 9.89 -13.92
CA ILE A 46 8.16 9.24 -15.25
C ILE A 46 6.81 8.88 -15.87
N LYS A 47 5.76 8.78 -15.05
CA LYS A 47 4.41 8.39 -15.49
C LYS A 47 3.36 8.85 -14.47
N VAL A 48 2.19 9.26 -14.95
CA VAL A 48 0.97 9.44 -14.14
C VAL A 48 -0.07 8.46 -14.66
N GLU A 49 -0.50 7.54 -13.80
CA GLU A 49 -1.52 6.54 -14.12
C GLU A 49 -2.81 6.90 -13.38
N ILE A 50 -3.89 7.06 -14.15
CA ILE A 50 -5.19 7.55 -13.68
C ILE A 50 -6.17 6.39 -13.87
N MET A 51 -6.77 5.93 -12.77
CA MET A 51 -7.69 4.79 -12.76
C MET A 51 -9.03 5.23 -12.19
N SER A 52 -10.13 4.76 -12.76
CA SER A 52 -11.49 4.99 -12.28
C SER A 52 -12.29 3.68 -12.31
N ASP A 53 -13.44 3.65 -11.66
CA ASP A 53 -14.42 2.58 -11.84
C ASP A 53 -15.31 2.82 -13.09
N ASP A 54 -15.30 4.05 -13.60
CA ASP A 54 -16.03 4.49 -14.81
C ASP A 54 -15.15 4.44 -16.07
N ASP A 55 -15.78 4.40 -17.24
CA ASP A 55 -15.09 4.63 -18.52
C ASP A 55 -14.77 6.13 -18.69
N ILE A 56 -13.51 6.49 -18.46
CA ILE A 56 -13.01 7.87 -18.45
C ILE A 56 -12.34 8.29 -19.76
N ALA A 57 -12.13 7.33 -20.67
CA ALA A 57 -11.65 7.54 -22.03
C ALA A 57 -12.30 6.51 -22.98
N GLY A 58 -12.24 6.78 -24.29
CA GLY A 58 -12.78 5.88 -25.31
C GLY A 58 -13.15 6.62 -26.60
N THR A 59 -13.87 5.95 -27.47
CA THR A 59 -14.46 6.56 -28.66
C THR A 59 -15.88 7.01 -28.34
N TYR A 60 -16.16 8.29 -28.54
CA TYR A 60 -17.45 8.90 -28.22
C TYR A 60 -18.13 9.46 -29.47
N ASP A 61 -19.43 9.24 -29.58
CA ASP A 61 -20.28 9.97 -30.51
C ASP A 61 -20.62 11.34 -29.93
N ILE A 62 -20.62 12.36 -30.79
CA ILE A 62 -20.97 13.74 -30.42
C ILE A 62 -22.32 14.12 -31.04
N ALA A 63 -23.30 14.35 -30.18
CA ALA A 63 -24.61 14.84 -30.62
C ALA A 63 -24.54 16.32 -31.05
N ALA A 64 -25.56 16.81 -31.75
CA ALA A 64 -25.60 18.21 -32.22
C ALA A 64 -25.54 19.25 -31.08
N ASN A 65 -26.01 18.90 -29.88
CA ASN A 65 -25.91 19.74 -28.68
C ASN A 65 -24.53 19.61 -27.98
N GLY A 66 -23.67 18.72 -28.46
CA GLY A 66 -22.34 18.42 -27.92
C GLY A 66 -22.33 17.46 -26.74
N ALA A 67 -23.44 16.79 -26.44
CA ALA A 67 -23.43 15.67 -25.52
C ALA A 67 -22.58 14.53 -26.09
N LEU A 68 -21.72 13.94 -25.25
CA LEU A 68 -20.90 12.79 -25.60
C LEU A 68 -21.59 11.51 -25.13
N THR A 69 -21.62 10.49 -26.00
CA THR A 69 -22.08 9.13 -25.66
C THR A 69 -20.99 8.13 -26.02
N LEU A 70 -20.61 7.25 -25.08
CA LEU A 70 -19.56 6.25 -25.32
C LEU A 70 -20.04 5.29 -26.43
N ALA A 71 -19.34 5.30 -27.56
CA ALA A 71 -19.65 4.45 -28.71
C ALA A 71 -18.92 3.11 -28.63
N SER A 72 -17.62 3.13 -28.32
CA SER A 72 -16.82 1.90 -28.18
C SER A 72 -15.48 2.16 -27.47
N GLY A 73 -14.82 1.08 -27.02
CA GLY A 73 -13.47 1.14 -26.48
C GLY A 73 -13.34 1.93 -25.18
N GLY A 74 -14.35 1.85 -24.30
CA GLY A 74 -14.30 2.44 -22.96
C GLY A 74 -13.06 1.96 -22.20
N SER A 75 -12.35 2.91 -21.61
CA SER A 75 -11.18 2.66 -20.78
C SER A 75 -11.36 3.30 -19.41
N LYS A 76 -11.10 2.48 -18.40
CA LYS A 76 -11.06 2.86 -16.99
C LYS A 76 -9.70 3.41 -16.55
N THR A 77 -8.73 3.38 -17.46
CA THR A 77 -7.35 3.80 -17.18
C THR A 77 -6.83 4.74 -18.26
N ILE A 78 -6.12 5.78 -17.84
CA ILE A 78 -5.33 6.66 -18.70
C ILE A 78 -3.91 6.70 -18.16
N THR A 79 -2.94 6.65 -19.06
CA THR A 79 -1.51 6.73 -18.72
C THR A 79 -0.88 7.91 -19.44
N VAL A 80 -0.30 8.83 -18.67
CA VAL A 80 0.50 9.94 -19.18
C VAL A 80 1.98 9.62 -18.93
N THR A 81 2.73 9.40 -20.00
CA THR A 81 4.18 9.13 -19.94
C THR A 81 4.96 10.42 -20.15
N THR A 82 5.95 10.70 -19.30
CA THR A 82 6.73 11.97 -19.32
C THR A 82 8.13 11.79 -19.94
N GLY A 83 8.31 10.74 -20.75
CA GLY A 83 9.59 10.40 -21.39
C GLY A 83 10.66 10.00 -20.35
N SER A 84 11.75 10.78 -20.28
CA SER A 84 12.81 10.57 -19.28
C SER A 84 12.45 11.07 -17.88
N GLY A 85 11.29 11.71 -17.74
CA GLY A 85 10.77 12.27 -16.51
C GLY A 85 11.38 13.62 -16.11
N PHE A 86 10.69 14.30 -15.21
CA PHE A 86 11.11 15.60 -14.64
C PHE A 86 11.13 15.55 -13.11
N ALA A 87 11.83 16.50 -12.50
CA ALA A 87 11.99 16.57 -11.04
C ALA A 87 10.70 17.04 -10.34
N ILE A 88 10.49 16.56 -9.12
CA ILE A 88 9.51 17.11 -8.17
C ILE A 88 10.27 17.52 -6.92
N ASP A 89 10.85 18.72 -6.94
CA ASP A 89 11.71 19.29 -5.90
C ASP A 89 11.16 20.61 -5.33
N ASN A 90 9.91 20.95 -5.69
CA ASN A 90 9.17 22.09 -5.18
C ASN A 90 8.21 21.67 -4.06
N SER A 91 8.17 22.47 -2.99
CA SER A 91 7.22 22.30 -1.87
C SER A 91 5.91 23.05 -2.05
N ALA A 92 5.89 24.08 -2.91
CA ALA A 92 4.71 24.83 -3.32
C ALA A 92 4.27 24.40 -4.73
N ASP A 93 2.99 24.61 -5.05
CA ASP A 93 2.44 24.30 -6.37
C ASP A 93 3.14 25.14 -7.45
N ASP A 94 3.61 24.51 -8.53
CA ASP A 94 4.29 25.18 -9.64
C ASP A 94 3.99 24.49 -10.98
N MET A 95 2.98 25.01 -11.67
CA MET A 95 2.55 24.45 -12.95
C MET A 95 3.62 24.53 -14.03
N SER A 96 4.49 25.55 -13.98
CA SER A 96 5.53 25.74 -15.01
C SER A 96 6.62 24.67 -14.94
N LYS A 97 6.75 24.02 -13.78
CA LYS A 97 7.81 23.07 -13.47
C LYS A 97 7.44 21.63 -13.76
N ASN A 98 6.26 21.21 -13.30
CA ASN A 98 5.94 19.79 -13.23
C ASN A 98 4.46 19.44 -13.50
N ALA A 99 3.73 20.35 -14.14
CA ALA A 99 2.35 20.06 -14.54
C ALA A 99 2.28 18.99 -15.63
N THR A 100 1.27 18.13 -15.52
CA THR A 100 0.90 17.19 -16.59
C THR A 100 -0.60 17.25 -16.83
N TYR A 101 -1.01 16.97 -18.07
CA TYR A 101 -2.40 17.09 -18.47
C TYR A 101 -2.93 15.76 -18.99
N ALA A 102 -4.19 15.47 -18.68
CA ALA A 102 -4.95 14.38 -19.29
C ALA A 102 -6.33 14.88 -19.71
N VAL A 103 -6.85 14.33 -20.80
CA VAL A 103 -8.23 14.56 -21.26
C VAL A 103 -9.09 13.42 -20.74
N VAL A 104 -10.25 13.75 -20.16
CA VAL A 104 -11.20 12.76 -19.63
C VAL A 104 -12.61 13.04 -20.14
N ALA A 105 -13.43 11.98 -20.17
CA ALA A 105 -14.87 12.10 -20.36
C ALA A 105 -15.47 13.02 -19.27
N PRO A 106 -16.45 13.88 -19.60
CA PRO A 106 -17.13 14.69 -18.60
C PRO A 106 -18.00 13.81 -17.68
N GLY A 107 -18.08 14.20 -16.41
CA GLY A 107 -18.85 13.47 -15.41
C GLY A 107 -18.27 13.61 -14.01
N THR A 108 -18.98 13.08 -13.02
CA THR A 108 -18.41 12.93 -11.68
C THR A 108 -17.71 11.60 -11.59
N HIS A 109 -16.42 11.63 -11.26
CA HIS A 109 -15.55 10.46 -11.24
C HIS A 109 -14.74 10.42 -9.95
N THR A 110 -14.53 9.21 -9.42
CA THR A 110 -13.56 8.95 -8.36
C THR A 110 -12.32 8.30 -8.99
N PHE A 111 -11.19 8.97 -8.90
CA PHE A 111 -9.93 8.54 -9.47
C PHE A 111 -8.98 8.02 -8.40
N ARG A 112 -8.28 6.92 -8.70
CA ARG A 112 -6.95 6.66 -8.15
C ARG A 112 -5.90 7.21 -9.10
N ILE A 113 -5.07 8.11 -8.62
CA ILE A 113 -3.95 8.70 -9.35
C ILE A 113 -2.66 8.15 -8.75
N ARG A 114 -1.87 7.45 -9.56
CA ARG A 114 -0.57 6.91 -9.17
C ARG A 114 0.53 7.72 -9.84
N TYR A 115 1.34 8.38 -9.04
CA TYR A 115 2.50 9.14 -9.49
C TYR A 115 3.71 8.20 -9.47
N TRP A 116 4.18 7.79 -10.66
CA TRP A 116 5.30 6.87 -10.79
C TRP A 116 6.62 7.62 -10.72
N LEU A 117 7.38 7.32 -9.67
CA LEU A 117 8.66 7.90 -9.37
C LEU A 117 9.77 6.92 -9.69
N ARG A 118 10.83 7.40 -10.36
CA ARG A 118 12.10 6.68 -10.50
C ARG A 118 13.12 7.31 -9.57
N ASN A 119 13.70 6.50 -8.69
CA ASN A 119 14.79 6.88 -7.80
C ASN A 119 16.00 5.97 -8.08
N THR A 120 17.21 6.54 -8.11
CA THR A 120 18.44 5.80 -8.42
C THR A 120 19.45 5.79 -7.29
N THR A 121 19.10 6.31 -6.11
CA THR A 121 20.05 6.64 -5.04
C THR A 121 19.70 6.06 -3.68
N ASP A 122 18.41 5.88 -3.38
CA ASP A 122 17.94 5.71 -2.00
C ASP A 122 17.49 4.28 -1.65
N ASN A 123 17.48 3.36 -2.61
CA ASN A 123 17.24 1.95 -2.36
C ASN A 123 18.58 1.17 -2.32
N PRO A 124 18.83 0.38 -1.26
CA PRO A 124 20.07 -0.39 -1.13
C PRO A 124 20.33 -1.44 -2.23
N ASN A 125 19.29 -1.88 -2.94
CA ASN A 125 19.38 -2.89 -3.98
C ASN A 125 19.51 -2.30 -5.39
N GLY A 126 19.70 -0.98 -5.51
CA GLY A 126 19.87 -0.26 -6.78
C GLY A 126 18.66 0.59 -7.17
N PRO A 127 18.54 0.99 -8.45
CA PRO A 127 17.42 1.81 -8.91
C PRO A 127 16.06 1.19 -8.60
N ILE A 128 15.14 2.03 -8.14
CA ILE A 128 13.76 1.65 -7.79
C ILE A 128 12.77 2.54 -8.55
N GLU A 129 11.73 1.92 -9.07
CA GLU A 129 10.53 2.61 -9.58
C GLU A 129 9.33 2.16 -8.76
N GLY A 130 8.43 3.09 -8.45
CA GLY A 130 7.19 2.79 -7.73
C GLY A 130 6.26 4.00 -7.68
N THR A 131 5.19 3.92 -6.91
CA THR A 131 4.12 4.91 -6.90
C THR A 131 3.90 5.54 -5.54
N VAL A 132 3.51 6.82 -5.56
CA VAL A 132 2.73 7.42 -4.47
C VAL A 132 1.32 7.62 -4.99
N SER A 133 0.33 7.06 -4.29
CA SER A 133 -1.06 7.05 -4.75
C SER A 133 -1.93 8.09 -4.05
N LYS A 134 -2.90 8.66 -4.78
CA LYS A 134 -3.94 9.57 -4.25
C LYS A 134 -5.32 9.15 -4.74
N ILE A 135 -6.33 9.31 -3.90
CA ILE A 135 -7.75 9.14 -4.27
C ILE A 135 -8.40 10.52 -4.29
N VAL A 136 -9.06 10.86 -5.39
CA VAL A 136 -9.77 12.15 -5.54
C VAL A 136 -11.10 11.93 -6.24
N THR A 137 -12.14 12.63 -5.80
CA THR A 137 -13.43 12.66 -6.50
C THR A 137 -13.66 14.05 -7.06
N LEU A 138 -13.94 14.15 -8.35
CA LEU A 138 -14.09 15.42 -9.07
C LEU A 138 -15.32 15.38 -9.95
N ASN A 139 -15.97 16.54 -10.11
CA ASN A 139 -16.95 16.74 -11.17
C ASN A 139 -16.28 17.37 -12.39
N CYS A 140 -15.84 16.52 -13.31
CA CYS A 140 -15.16 16.88 -14.55
C CYS A 140 -16.14 17.56 -15.52
N THR A 141 -16.25 18.89 -15.41
CA THR A 141 -17.13 19.69 -16.27
C THR A 141 -16.53 19.85 -17.66
N ALA A 142 -17.35 19.71 -18.71
CA ALA A 142 -16.91 19.89 -20.09
C ALA A 142 -16.33 21.30 -20.32
N GLY A 143 -15.23 21.37 -21.08
CA GLY A 143 -14.46 22.57 -21.37
C GLY A 143 -13.67 23.15 -20.19
N SER A 144 -13.70 22.50 -19.02
CA SER A 144 -13.03 22.98 -17.81
C SER A 144 -11.73 22.23 -17.55
N ILE A 145 -10.74 22.95 -17.01
CA ILE A 145 -9.51 22.36 -16.46
C ILE A 145 -9.71 22.19 -14.95
N ASN A 146 -9.47 20.98 -14.46
CA ASN A 146 -9.55 20.65 -13.05
C ASN A 146 -8.11 20.49 -12.52
N ASP A 147 -7.68 21.44 -11.69
CA ASP A 147 -6.37 21.40 -11.07
C ASP A 147 -6.37 20.39 -9.90
N ILE A 148 -5.39 19.49 -9.92
CA ILE A 148 -5.21 18.42 -8.94
C ILE A 148 -3.83 18.58 -8.31
N THR A 149 -3.81 19.16 -7.12
CA THR A 149 -2.58 19.27 -6.34
C THR A 149 -2.37 18.00 -5.52
N ALA A 150 -1.12 17.55 -5.38
CA ALA A 150 -0.79 16.35 -4.63
C ALA A 150 0.52 16.51 -3.86
N ASN A 151 0.46 16.39 -2.54
CA ASN A 151 1.67 16.22 -1.73
C ASN A 151 2.14 14.77 -1.84
N LEU A 152 3.22 14.55 -2.57
CA LEU A 152 3.85 13.24 -2.70
C LEU A 152 4.77 13.02 -1.50
N ASP A 153 4.38 12.09 -0.65
CA ASP A 153 5.06 11.83 0.61
C ASP A 153 4.89 10.33 0.93
N PRO A 154 5.83 9.48 0.45
CA PRO A 154 5.87 8.08 0.83
C PRO A 154 5.84 7.94 2.35
N HIS A 155 5.04 7.01 2.87
CA HIS A 155 4.93 6.82 4.31
C HIS A 155 6.25 6.31 4.89
N ASP A 156 6.72 6.94 5.99
CA ASP A 156 7.90 6.50 6.72
C ASP A 156 7.49 5.56 7.84
N TYR A 157 7.72 4.26 7.63
CA TYR A 157 7.54 3.27 8.68
C TYR A 157 8.76 3.28 9.59
N ASP A 158 8.51 3.26 10.89
CA ASP A 158 9.57 3.24 11.88
C ASP A 158 10.39 1.94 11.77
N GLY A 159 11.70 2.02 12.08
CA GLY A 159 12.54 0.83 12.24
C GLY A 159 12.38 0.13 13.60
N ASN A 160 11.51 0.62 14.48
CA ASN A 160 11.23 0.06 15.80
C ASN A 160 10.16 -1.04 15.69
N HIS A 161 9.52 -1.42 16.79
CA HIS A 161 8.36 -2.32 16.83
C HIS A 161 8.56 -3.69 16.17
N TYR A 162 9.80 -4.16 16.14
CA TYR A 162 10.10 -5.58 16.00
C TYR A 162 10.16 -6.18 17.39
N TYR A 163 9.48 -7.29 17.62
CA TYR A 163 9.48 -7.98 18.91
C TYR A 163 9.72 -9.47 18.68
N MET A 164 10.49 -10.09 19.58
CA MET A 164 10.27 -11.51 19.84
C MET A 164 8.85 -11.67 20.43
N TRP A 165 8.16 -12.78 20.15
CA TRP A 165 6.74 -12.87 20.45
C TRP A 165 6.43 -12.64 21.93
N ASP A 166 5.52 -11.70 22.20
CA ASP A 166 5.08 -11.30 23.54
C ASP A 166 6.25 -10.93 24.48
N ALA A 167 7.32 -10.33 23.95
CA ALA A 167 8.41 -9.78 24.77
C ALA A 167 7.99 -8.45 25.44
N GLN A 168 8.63 -8.09 26.56
CA GLN A 168 8.33 -6.83 27.28
C GLN A 168 8.87 -5.60 26.54
N GLU A 169 10.04 -5.75 25.90
CA GLU A 169 10.75 -4.68 25.21
C GLU A 169 11.03 -5.06 23.76
N GLN A 170 11.18 -4.06 22.88
CA GLN A 170 11.43 -4.30 21.45
C GLN A 170 12.77 -4.98 21.20
N TYR A 171 12.85 -5.74 20.11
CA TYR A 171 13.97 -6.59 19.71
C TYR A 171 15.32 -5.86 19.73
N TRP A 172 15.34 -4.56 19.39
CA TRP A 172 16.53 -3.72 19.34
C TRP A 172 16.60 -2.64 20.44
N LYS A 173 15.84 -2.79 21.54
CA LYS A 173 15.85 -1.79 22.63
C LYS A 173 17.27 -1.57 23.16
N GLY A 174 17.72 -0.31 23.16
CA GLY A 174 19.08 0.10 23.54
C GLY A 174 20.12 0.02 22.41
N TYR A 175 19.75 -0.51 21.24
CA TYR A 175 20.60 -0.73 20.07
C TYR A 175 19.90 -0.24 18.79
N GLU A 176 18.93 0.66 18.91
CA GLU A 176 18.15 1.18 17.79
C GLU A 176 19.02 1.93 16.78
N TRP A 177 18.72 1.73 15.49
CA TRP A 177 19.48 2.30 14.38
C TRP A 177 19.54 3.84 14.41
N ASN A 178 18.48 4.49 14.89
CA ASN A 178 18.36 5.94 14.98
C ASN A 178 18.94 6.53 16.28
N LEU A 179 19.46 5.69 17.18
CA LEU A 179 20.14 6.09 18.42
C LEU A 179 21.63 5.74 18.41
N GLY A 180 22.19 5.45 17.23
CA GLY A 180 23.60 5.06 17.07
C GLY A 180 23.89 3.60 17.45
N GLY A 181 22.84 2.78 17.59
CA GLY A 181 22.97 1.36 17.87
C GLY A 181 23.30 0.50 16.65
N SER A 182 23.37 -0.80 16.86
CA SER A 182 23.83 -1.79 15.88
C SER A 182 22.71 -2.48 15.11
N GLN A 183 21.46 -2.02 15.25
CA GLN A 183 20.32 -2.57 14.52
C GLN A 183 20.56 -2.57 13.00
N PRO A 184 20.55 -3.74 12.34
CA PRO A 184 20.75 -3.84 10.90
C PRO A 184 19.62 -3.18 10.11
N THR A 185 19.92 -2.21 9.25
CA THR A 185 18.91 -1.49 8.43
C THR A 185 18.82 -1.97 6.98
N ILE A 186 19.75 -2.81 6.56
CA ILE A 186 19.86 -3.35 5.20
C ILE A 186 19.65 -4.88 5.23
N PRO A 187 18.88 -5.46 4.29
CA PRO A 187 18.68 -6.90 4.21
C PRO A 187 20.00 -7.68 4.24
N TYR A 188 20.00 -8.79 4.98
CA TYR A 188 21.11 -9.74 5.13
C TYR A 188 22.36 -9.19 5.82
N THR A 189 22.27 -8.02 6.45
CA THR A 189 23.25 -7.55 7.43
C THR A 189 22.90 -8.03 8.84
N ASN A 190 23.89 -8.10 9.73
CA ASN A 190 23.74 -8.71 11.06
C ASN A 190 24.41 -7.91 12.18
N SER A 191 23.93 -8.12 13.39
CA SER A 191 24.54 -7.68 14.65
C SER A 191 24.34 -8.75 15.72
N SER A 192 25.24 -8.80 16.71
CA SER A 192 25.19 -9.73 17.84
C SER A 192 24.37 -9.22 19.04
N ASP A 193 23.91 -7.96 19.02
CA ASP A 193 23.25 -7.30 20.17
C ASP A 193 21.75 -7.64 20.33
N TYR A 194 21.27 -8.61 19.55
CA TYR A 194 19.93 -9.17 19.69
C TYR A 194 19.81 -9.99 20.99
N PRO A 195 18.61 -10.13 21.57
CA PRO A 195 18.43 -10.92 22.79
C PRO A 195 18.71 -12.42 22.57
N GLN A 196 19.46 -13.04 23.49
CA GLN A 196 19.92 -14.43 23.33
C GLN A 196 19.36 -15.41 24.38
N ASN A 197 18.89 -14.91 25.52
CA ASN A 197 18.33 -15.75 26.60
C ASN A 197 17.24 -14.99 27.40
N ASN A 198 16.52 -15.74 28.24
CA ASN A 198 15.35 -15.26 28.98
C ASN A 198 15.65 -14.32 30.17
N SER A 199 16.91 -13.99 30.44
CA SER A 199 17.24 -12.90 31.39
C SER A 199 17.12 -11.51 30.74
N ASP A 200 17.00 -11.44 29.42
CA ASP A 200 16.81 -10.20 28.66
C ASP A 200 15.30 -9.90 28.50
N PRO A 201 14.82 -8.69 28.85
CA PRO A 201 13.39 -8.33 28.71
C PRO A 201 12.89 -8.29 27.26
N ARG A 202 13.81 -8.28 26.28
CA ARG A 202 13.50 -8.37 24.85
C ARG A 202 13.30 -9.82 24.37
N TYR A 203 13.57 -10.81 25.23
CA TYR A 203 13.36 -12.22 24.91
C TYR A 203 11.87 -12.57 24.89
N TYR A 204 11.47 -13.52 24.05
CA TYR A 204 10.06 -13.93 23.94
C TYR A 204 9.52 -14.52 25.24
N ASN A 205 8.19 -14.52 25.36
CA ASN A 205 7.48 -15.25 26.39
C ASN A 205 7.64 -16.77 26.22
N ASP A 206 8.40 -17.39 27.15
CA ASP A 206 8.68 -18.82 27.23
C ASP A 206 7.60 -19.62 27.98
N GLY A 207 6.43 -19.00 28.21
CA GLY A 207 5.26 -19.63 28.81
C GLY A 207 4.88 -20.96 28.14
N ASN A 208 4.48 -21.93 28.98
CA ASN A 208 4.10 -23.27 28.58
C ASN A 208 2.74 -23.27 27.83
N VAL A 209 2.68 -23.99 26.71
CA VAL A 209 1.51 -24.13 25.82
C VAL A 209 0.77 -25.44 26.04
N SER A 210 0.38 -25.76 27.28
CA SER A 210 -0.30 -27.03 27.57
C SER A 210 -1.60 -27.23 26.76
N LEU A 211 -2.30 -26.15 26.40
CA LEU A 211 -3.50 -26.15 25.53
C LEU A 211 -3.66 -24.85 24.73
N ARG A 212 -3.47 -23.69 25.40
CA ARG A 212 -3.61 -22.35 24.83
C ARG A 212 -2.73 -21.39 25.61
N LEU A 213 -2.04 -20.51 24.90
CA LEU A 213 -1.31 -19.38 25.48
C LEU A 213 -1.62 -18.14 24.66
N ASP A 214 -2.16 -17.12 25.31
CA ASP A 214 -2.35 -15.80 24.71
C ASP A 214 -1.24 -14.86 25.17
N ALA A 215 -0.95 -13.87 24.34
CA ALA A 215 -0.04 -12.79 24.68
C ALA A 215 -0.58 -11.97 25.88
N THR A 216 0.33 -11.57 26.77
CA THR A 216 0.01 -10.85 28.00
C THR A 216 0.67 -9.49 28.08
N HIS A 217 1.78 -9.29 27.38
CA HIS A 217 2.48 -8.03 27.30
C HIS A 217 1.88 -7.14 26.20
N THR A 218 1.97 -5.82 26.40
CA THR A 218 1.39 -4.82 25.49
C THR A 218 1.92 -4.92 24.06
N SER A 219 3.11 -5.49 23.86
CA SER A 219 3.69 -5.74 22.53
C SER A 219 2.81 -6.62 21.64
N CYS A 220 2.07 -7.58 22.22
CA CYS A 220 1.29 -8.55 21.44
C CYS A 220 -0.16 -8.74 21.91
N LYS A 221 -0.51 -8.42 23.16
CA LYS A 221 -1.83 -8.74 23.73
C LYS A 221 -3.02 -8.12 22.98
N ASP A 222 -2.81 -6.96 22.37
CA ASP A 222 -3.86 -6.19 21.68
C ASP A 222 -3.89 -6.46 20.16
N LEU A 223 -3.01 -7.34 19.65
CA LEU A 223 -2.98 -7.77 18.25
C LEU A 223 -4.14 -8.73 17.94
N PRO A 224 -4.57 -8.86 16.67
CA PRO A 224 -5.52 -9.89 16.27
C PRO A 224 -5.04 -11.27 16.70
N ASN A 225 -5.95 -12.09 17.20
CA ASN A 225 -5.65 -13.48 17.50
C ASN A 225 -5.58 -14.33 16.22
N ALA A 226 -5.12 -15.58 16.33
CA ALA A 226 -4.97 -16.48 15.18
C ALA A 226 -6.24 -16.60 14.32
N ASN A 227 -7.41 -16.70 14.95
CA ASN A 227 -8.70 -16.81 14.24
C ASN A 227 -9.02 -15.53 13.47
N GLU A 228 -8.86 -14.36 14.11
CA GLU A 228 -9.12 -13.05 13.49
C GLU A 228 -8.23 -12.84 12.25
N MET A 229 -6.96 -13.26 12.30
CA MET A 229 -6.05 -13.18 11.15
C MET A 229 -6.52 -14.02 9.95
N THR A 230 -7.12 -15.19 10.19
CA THR A 230 -7.65 -16.02 9.09
C THR A 230 -8.76 -15.31 8.32
N TRP A 231 -9.58 -14.47 8.99
CA TRP A 231 -10.64 -13.71 8.33
C TRP A 231 -10.06 -12.62 7.42
N TYR A 232 -9.00 -11.91 7.84
CA TYR A 232 -8.30 -10.98 6.96
C TYR A 232 -7.69 -11.70 5.75
N ALA A 233 -7.01 -12.83 5.97
CA ALA A 233 -6.35 -13.54 4.89
C ALA A 233 -7.33 -14.20 3.90
N ALA A 234 -8.44 -14.75 4.37
CA ALA A 234 -9.40 -15.48 3.53
C ALA A 234 -10.55 -14.62 2.96
N LYS A 235 -11.02 -13.63 3.73
CA LYS A 235 -12.19 -12.80 3.41
C LYS A 235 -11.89 -11.31 3.33
N GLY A 236 -10.69 -10.89 3.75
CA GLY A 236 -10.24 -9.50 3.64
C GLY A 236 -9.87 -9.06 2.23
N GLU A 237 -10.10 -9.90 1.22
CA GLU A 237 -9.73 -9.67 -0.19
C GLU A 237 -8.30 -9.12 -0.32
N PRO A 238 -7.27 -9.93 0.01
CA PRO A 238 -5.90 -9.46 0.03
C PRO A 238 -5.47 -9.02 -1.37
N ARG A 239 -5.02 -7.76 -1.51
CA ARG A 239 -4.64 -7.17 -2.80
C ARG A 239 -3.21 -6.67 -2.73
N TRP A 240 -2.30 -7.40 -3.36
CA TRP A 240 -0.89 -7.04 -3.40
C TRP A 240 -0.68 -5.80 -4.27
N ASP A 241 0.03 -4.82 -3.71
CA ASP A 241 0.54 -3.67 -4.44
C ASP A 241 2.06 -3.76 -4.50
N ALA A 242 2.59 -4.11 -5.67
CA ALA A 242 4.03 -4.25 -5.88
C ALA A 242 4.76 -2.90 -5.98
N GLU A 243 4.01 -1.81 -6.16
CA GLU A 243 4.58 -0.55 -6.61
C GLU A 243 4.45 0.57 -5.57
N GLU A 244 3.55 0.48 -4.59
CA GLU A 244 3.41 1.53 -3.58
C GLU A 244 4.72 1.73 -2.79
N LEU A 245 5.24 2.95 -2.85
CA LEU A 245 6.50 3.37 -2.23
C LEU A 245 6.30 3.72 -0.76
N TRP A 246 7.29 3.36 0.04
CA TRP A 246 7.38 3.73 1.46
C TRP A 246 8.85 3.74 1.88
N THR A 247 9.14 4.40 2.99
CA THR A 247 10.50 4.48 3.55
C THR A 247 10.56 3.77 4.88
N THR A 248 11.76 3.31 5.24
CA THR A 248 12.06 2.85 6.60
C THR A 248 13.57 2.90 6.78
N MET A 249 14.04 3.17 8.00
CA MET A 249 15.45 3.05 8.38
C MET A 249 16.42 3.75 7.41
N GLY A 250 16.04 4.92 6.88
CA GLY A 250 16.88 5.71 5.98
C GLY A 250 16.90 5.27 4.51
N HIS A 251 15.98 4.39 4.10
CA HIS A 251 15.96 3.80 2.77
C HIS A 251 14.57 3.80 2.14
N LEU A 252 14.53 3.91 0.81
CA LEU A 252 13.30 3.83 0.01
C LEU A 252 13.04 2.39 -0.43
N TYR A 253 11.82 1.90 -0.22
CA TYR A 253 11.36 0.58 -0.62
C TYR A 253 9.97 0.66 -1.25
N LYS A 254 9.46 -0.48 -1.69
CA LYS A 254 8.09 -0.63 -2.19
C LYS A 254 7.54 -2.01 -1.84
N GLY A 255 6.24 -2.17 -2.02
CA GLY A 255 5.59 -3.46 -1.90
C GLY A 255 4.85 -3.65 -0.59
N GLY A 256 3.68 -4.26 -0.67
CA GLY A 256 2.82 -4.52 0.47
C GLY A 256 1.45 -4.99 0.01
N ILE A 257 0.52 -5.07 0.94
CA ILE A 257 -0.79 -5.66 0.69
C ILE A 257 -1.90 -4.82 1.31
N TRP A 258 -3.01 -4.72 0.59
CA TRP A 258 -4.25 -4.14 1.09
C TRP A 258 -5.15 -5.23 1.63
N PHE A 259 -5.75 -5.00 2.81
CA PHE A 259 -6.81 -5.83 3.38
C PHE A 259 -8.03 -4.98 3.69
N LYS A 260 -9.24 -5.55 3.57
CA LYS A 260 -10.45 -4.93 4.11
C LYS A 260 -10.30 -4.71 5.62
N LYS A 261 -10.80 -3.58 6.10
CA LYS A 261 -10.85 -3.23 7.52
C LYS A 261 -11.78 -4.18 8.31
N LYS A 262 -11.51 -4.36 9.60
CA LYS A 262 -12.33 -5.15 10.53
C LYS A 262 -13.81 -4.78 10.46
N SER A 263 -14.11 -3.49 10.44
CA SER A 263 -15.48 -2.98 10.38
C SER A 263 -16.22 -3.42 9.11
N VAL A 264 -15.52 -3.51 7.98
CA VAL A 264 -16.06 -3.98 6.70
C VAL A 264 -16.30 -5.49 6.78
N LEU A 265 -15.33 -6.26 7.28
CA LEU A 265 -15.49 -7.70 7.47
C LEU A 265 -16.67 -8.04 8.38
N GLN A 266 -16.83 -7.30 9.49
CA GLN A 266 -17.96 -7.46 10.40
C GLN A 266 -19.30 -7.12 9.74
N ALA A 267 -19.38 -6.02 8.99
CA ALA A 267 -20.59 -5.62 8.28
C ALA A 267 -21.02 -6.64 7.20
N GLU A 268 -20.06 -7.33 6.58
CA GLU A 268 -20.30 -8.39 5.61
C GLU A 268 -20.61 -9.77 6.25
N GLY A 269 -20.56 -9.89 7.58
CA GLY A 269 -20.73 -11.17 8.29
C GLY A 269 -19.53 -12.12 8.16
N ASN A 270 -18.37 -11.60 7.73
CA ASN A 270 -17.14 -12.35 7.47
C ASN A 270 -16.10 -12.14 8.58
N TYR A 271 -16.51 -12.22 9.85
CA TYR A 271 -15.60 -12.01 10.98
C TYR A 271 -16.05 -12.75 12.23
N ASN A 272 -15.11 -13.44 12.90
CA ASN A 272 -15.34 -14.06 14.21
C ASN A 272 -14.02 -14.12 15.00
N SER A 273 -14.05 -13.74 16.28
CA SER A 273 -12.86 -13.77 17.15
C SER A 273 -12.60 -15.13 17.81
N ASN A 274 -13.59 -16.02 17.82
CA ASN A 274 -13.55 -17.32 18.49
C ASN A 274 -13.24 -18.48 17.54
N THR A 275 -13.53 -18.34 16.26
CA THR A 275 -13.29 -19.38 15.25
C THR A 275 -12.66 -18.79 14.01
N ALA A 276 -11.72 -19.52 13.42
CA ALA A 276 -11.16 -19.21 12.13
C ALA A 276 -12.21 -19.36 11.01
N VAL A 277 -11.83 -19.01 9.78
CA VAL A 277 -12.70 -19.08 8.59
C VAL A 277 -13.25 -20.49 8.30
N ASP A 278 -12.59 -21.54 8.78
CA ASP A 278 -13.02 -22.94 8.66
C ASP A 278 -13.96 -23.40 9.79
N GLY A 279 -14.31 -22.50 10.73
CA GLY A 279 -15.18 -22.78 11.86
C GLY A 279 -14.48 -23.41 13.08
N ILE A 280 -13.16 -23.58 13.05
CA ILE A 280 -12.38 -24.21 14.13
C ILE A 280 -11.63 -23.14 14.91
N ASP A 281 -11.51 -23.30 16.23
CA ASP A 281 -10.66 -22.43 17.05
C ASP A 281 -9.18 -22.85 16.92
N TRP A 282 -8.41 -22.08 16.16
CA TRP A 282 -6.99 -22.33 15.90
C TRP A 282 -6.10 -22.04 17.11
N ARG A 283 -6.63 -21.37 18.14
CA ARG A 283 -5.91 -21.08 19.40
C ARG A 283 -5.80 -22.31 20.31
N THR A 284 -6.56 -23.37 20.01
CA THR A 284 -6.52 -24.66 20.73
C THR A 284 -6.26 -25.84 19.79
N ASN A 285 -6.30 -25.60 18.47
CA ASN A 285 -6.10 -26.63 17.45
C ASN A 285 -5.05 -26.15 16.45
N SER A 286 -3.86 -26.72 16.49
CA SER A 286 -2.74 -26.34 15.62
C SER A 286 -3.10 -26.50 14.15
N ARG A 287 -3.19 -25.39 13.41
CA ARG A 287 -3.52 -25.36 11.99
C ARG A 287 -2.67 -24.31 11.27
N SER A 288 -2.58 -24.42 9.97
CA SER A 288 -1.87 -23.45 9.14
C SER A 288 -2.49 -23.51 7.77
N ASP A 289 -2.77 -22.34 7.19
CA ASP A 289 -3.36 -22.26 5.86
C ASP A 289 -2.96 -20.95 5.18
N ALA A 290 -3.13 -20.91 3.87
CA ALA A 290 -2.80 -19.78 3.04
C ALA A 290 -3.85 -19.60 1.93
N TRP A 291 -4.15 -18.34 1.62
CA TRP A 291 -5.16 -17.96 0.65
C TRP A 291 -4.55 -17.13 -0.47
N SER A 292 -5.12 -17.27 -1.67
CA SER A 292 -4.68 -16.56 -2.87
C SER A 292 -4.83 -15.05 -2.71
N ILE A 293 -3.82 -14.30 -3.17
CA ILE A 293 -3.89 -12.84 -3.25
C ILE A 293 -4.25 -12.38 -4.66
N SER A 294 -4.87 -11.22 -4.77
CA SER A 294 -5.11 -10.54 -6.04
C SER A 294 -4.03 -9.50 -6.33
N TYR A 295 -3.71 -9.29 -7.60
CA TYR A 295 -2.85 -8.18 -8.07
C TYR A 295 -3.68 -6.98 -8.55
N THR A 296 -5.01 -7.09 -8.51
CA THR A 296 -5.90 -5.99 -8.78
C THR A 296 -6.07 -5.18 -7.51
N LEU A 297 -5.54 -3.95 -7.52
CA LEU A 297 -5.70 -3.02 -6.40
C LEU A 297 -7.18 -2.79 -6.03
N PRO A 298 -7.49 -2.33 -4.80
CA PRO A 298 -8.85 -1.93 -4.45
C PRO A 298 -9.41 -0.96 -5.50
N SER A 299 -10.71 -0.94 -5.76
CA SER A 299 -11.27 0.10 -6.63
C SER A 299 -11.02 1.50 -6.07
N ALA A 300 -11.17 2.54 -6.89
CA ALA A 300 -11.02 3.91 -6.41
C ALA A 300 -12.15 4.26 -5.42
N ALA A 301 -13.37 3.79 -5.70
CA ALA A 301 -14.52 3.98 -4.82
C ALA A 301 -14.41 3.25 -3.47
N ASP A 302 -13.79 2.06 -3.44
CA ASP A 302 -13.68 1.26 -2.22
C ASP A 302 -12.37 1.44 -1.46
N ALA A 303 -11.49 2.35 -1.89
CA ALA A 303 -10.17 2.51 -1.29
C ALA A 303 -10.21 2.73 0.24
N ASN A 304 -11.26 3.41 0.74
CA ASN A 304 -11.46 3.67 2.18
C ASN A 304 -11.88 2.43 2.99
N LYS A 305 -12.33 1.36 2.34
CA LYS A 305 -12.69 0.07 2.97
C LYS A 305 -11.47 -0.78 3.30
N TYR A 306 -10.29 -0.39 2.81
CA TYR A 306 -9.03 -1.13 2.96
C TYR A 306 -8.03 -0.35 3.81
N PHE A 307 -7.10 -1.08 4.40
CA PHE A 307 -5.87 -0.55 5.00
C PHE A 307 -4.66 -1.27 4.38
N TYR A 308 -3.48 -0.66 4.47
CA TYR A 308 -2.26 -1.16 3.84
C TYR A 308 -1.28 -1.70 4.88
N LEU A 309 -0.68 -2.86 4.60
CA LEU A 309 0.45 -3.40 5.36
C LEU A 309 1.70 -3.48 4.46
N PRO A 310 2.80 -2.79 4.80
CA PRO A 310 4.06 -2.84 4.05
C PRO A 310 4.80 -4.16 4.24
N ALA A 311 5.63 -4.52 3.25
CA ALA A 311 6.52 -5.68 3.33
C ALA A 311 7.80 -5.37 4.14
N LEU A 312 7.68 -5.23 5.47
CA LEU A 312 8.78 -4.80 6.35
C LEU A 312 9.79 -5.88 6.73
N GLY A 313 9.59 -7.14 6.31
CA GLY A 313 10.49 -8.23 6.65
C GLY A 313 10.45 -8.60 8.13
N PHE A 314 11.53 -9.21 8.62
CA PHE A 314 11.68 -9.63 10.02
C PHE A 314 13.16 -9.82 10.40
N TYR A 315 13.44 -9.92 11.70
CA TYR A 315 14.74 -10.31 12.22
C TYR A 315 14.80 -11.77 12.64
N THR A 316 15.93 -12.42 12.39
CA THR A 316 16.25 -13.75 12.93
C THR A 316 17.71 -13.79 13.35
N SER A 317 17.98 -14.14 14.60
CA SER A 317 19.34 -14.23 15.14
C SER A 317 20.18 -12.98 14.82
N GLY A 318 19.55 -11.80 14.91
CA GLY A 318 20.19 -10.51 14.64
C GLY A 318 20.37 -10.16 13.17
N ILE A 319 19.80 -10.93 12.23
CA ILE A 319 19.85 -10.69 10.78
C ILE A 319 18.51 -10.14 10.30
N LEU A 320 18.50 -8.99 9.63
CA LEU A 320 17.32 -8.47 8.93
C LEU A 320 17.09 -9.25 7.63
N LYS A 321 15.90 -9.80 7.42
CA LYS A 321 15.57 -10.58 6.21
C LYS A 321 14.32 -10.07 5.52
N PHE A 322 14.31 -10.18 4.18
CA PHE A 322 13.16 -9.97 3.30
C PHE A 322 12.46 -8.60 3.37
N LEU A 323 13.12 -7.57 3.92
CA LEU A 323 12.63 -6.19 3.84
C LEU A 323 12.40 -5.79 2.37
N GLY A 324 11.21 -5.27 2.06
CA GLY A 324 10.73 -4.93 0.72
C GLY A 324 10.12 -6.10 -0.08
N SER A 325 10.01 -7.30 0.50
CA SER A 325 9.55 -8.51 -0.22
C SER A 325 8.57 -9.40 0.53
N ARG A 326 8.59 -9.37 1.86
CA ARG A 326 7.70 -10.15 2.73
C ARG A 326 7.19 -9.30 3.89
N GLY A 327 5.92 -9.45 4.24
CA GLY A 327 5.37 -9.00 5.50
C GLY A 327 5.26 -10.15 6.49
N SER A 328 5.65 -9.92 7.74
CA SER A 328 5.54 -10.89 8.83
C SER A 328 5.08 -10.16 10.10
N TYR A 329 3.82 -10.37 10.48
CA TYR A 329 3.15 -9.63 11.56
C TYR A 329 2.66 -10.58 12.65
N TRP A 330 3.06 -10.37 13.91
CA TRP A 330 2.65 -11.22 15.01
C TRP A 330 1.15 -11.18 15.28
N SER A 331 0.61 -12.31 15.74
CA SER A 331 -0.70 -12.38 16.38
C SER A 331 -0.57 -12.33 17.92
N SER A 332 -1.71 -12.18 18.61
CA SER A 332 -1.79 -12.35 20.06
C SER A 332 -1.84 -13.81 20.53
N SER A 333 -1.72 -14.80 19.63
CA SER A 333 -1.89 -16.22 19.96
C SER A 333 -0.60 -17.01 19.78
N ALA A 334 -0.25 -17.82 20.78
CA ALA A 334 0.73 -18.87 20.60
C ALA A 334 0.20 -19.92 19.60
N PHE A 335 1.12 -20.62 18.93
CA PHE A 335 0.79 -21.79 18.13
C PHE A 335 0.66 -22.99 19.08
N PRO A 336 -0.52 -23.63 19.21
CA PRO A 336 -0.69 -24.75 20.12
C PRO A 336 0.25 -25.89 19.76
N ASP A 337 0.79 -26.58 20.76
CA ASP A 337 1.79 -27.61 20.53
C ASP A 337 1.24 -28.78 19.70
N SER A 338 1.98 -29.13 18.66
CA SER A 338 2.01 -30.50 18.15
C SER A 338 3.15 -31.25 18.88
N PRO A 339 3.05 -32.55 19.19
CA PRO A 339 4.13 -33.27 19.85
C PRO A 339 5.48 -33.05 19.13
N GLY A 340 6.41 -32.34 19.77
CA GLY A 340 7.73 -32.01 19.22
C GLY A 340 7.91 -30.61 18.60
N SER A 341 6.92 -29.70 18.68
CA SER A 341 7.09 -28.30 18.26
C SER A 341 7.90 -27.48 19.27
N SER A 342 8.80 -26.66 18.74
CA SER A 342 9.47 -25.59 19.48
C SER A 342 8.48 -24.46 19.81
N SER A 343 8.83 -23.58 20.76
CA SER A 343 8.01 -22.45 21.20
C SER A 343 7.63 -21.53 20.03
N PHE A 344 6.45 -21.75 19.45
CA PHE A 344 5.94 -21.05 18.27
C PHE A 344 4.77 -20.13 18.61
N ALA A 345 4.55 -19.14 17.76
CA ALA A 345 3.39 -18.25 17.79
C ALA A 345 2.82 -18.06 16.38
N TYR A 346 1.53 -17.74 16.31
CA TYR A 346 0.90 -17.43 15.05
C TYR A 346 1.31 -16.05 14.55
N TYR A 347 1.47 -15.92 13.25
CA TYR A 347 1.70 -14.66 12.56
C TYR A 347 1.00 -14.67 11.20
N LEU A 348 0.72 -13.48 10.68
CA LEU A 348 0.31 -13.28 9.29
C LEU A 348 1.56 -13.11 8.43
N GLU A 349 1.71 -13.98 7.43
CA GLU A 349 2.68 -13.82 6.34
C GLU A 349 1.98 -13.35 5.09
N PHE A 350 2.62 -12.46 4.33
CA PHE A 350 2.34 -12.31 2.92
C PHE A 350 3.64 -12.13 2.14
N ASN A 351 3.69 -12.73 0.95
CA ASN A 351 4.92 -12.84 0.17
C ASN A 351 4.64 -12.69 -1.33
N ASN A 352 5.39 -11.79 -1.98
CA ASN A 352 5.27 -11.54 -3.41
C ASN A 352 5.58 -12.78 -4.29
N GLY A 353 6.50 -13.65 -3.85
CA GLY A 353 6.95 -14.80 -4.63
C GLY A 353 6.04 -16.02 -4.55
N LEU A 354 5.24 -16.16 -3.49
CA LEU A 354 4.33 -17.30 -3.31
C LEU A 354 2.89 -16.97 -3.71
N HIS A 355 2.56 -15.71 -3.98
CA HIS A 355 1.22 -15.25 -4.33
C HIS A 355 0.14 -15.58 -3.28
N LEU A 356 0.54 -15.59 -2.01
CA LEU A 356 -0.29 -16.03 -0.89
C LEU A 356 -0.19 -15.08 0.32
N ALA A 357 -1.31 -14.96 1.04
CA ALA A 357 -1.36 -14.45 2.40
C ALA A 357 -1.78 -15.61 3.31
N GLY A 358 -1.02 -15.87 4.37
CA GLY A 358 -1.18 -17.08 5.19
C GLY A 358 -1.01 -16.84 6.68
N VAL A 359 -1.63 -17.71 7.47
CA VAL A 359 -1.55 -17.71 8.93
C VAL A 359 -0.87 -19.01 9.34
N HIS A 360 0.31 -18.88 9.94
CA HIS A 360 1.21 -20.00 10.21
C HIS A 360 1.82 -19.91 11.61
N GLY A 361 2.35 -21.03 12.11
CA GLY A 361 3.23 -21.04 13.28
C GLY A 361 4.66 -20.62 12.91
N TYR A 362 5.31 -19.82 13.76
CA TYR A 362 6.70 -19.40 13.58
C TYR A 362 7.44 -19.32 14.91
N PRO A 363 8.78 -19.50 14.94
CA PRO A 363 9.52 -19.47 16.19
C PRO A 363 9.39 -18.11 16.88
N ARG A 364 9.02 -18.13 18.17
CA ARG A 364 8.83 -16.92 18.99
C ARG A 364 10.09 -16.07 19.10
N SER A 365 11.27 -16.66 18.91
CA SER A 365 12.57 -15.99 18.93
C SER A 365 12.83 -15.05 17.74
N TYR A 366 11.94 -14.98 16.76
CA TYR A 366 12.12 -14.08 15.63
C TYR A 366 11.55 -12.70 15.95
N GLY A 367 12.21 -11.65 15.45
CA GLY A 367 11.74 -10.27 15.59
C GLY A 367 10.79 -9.93 14.47
N LEU A 368 9.48 -10.10 14.68
CA LEU A 368 8.45 -9.73 13.70
C LEU A 368 7.78 -8.42 14.09
N ARG A 369 7.09 -7.81 13.13
CA ARG A 369 6.37 -6.55 13.31
C ARG A 369 5.14 -6.75 14.18
N VAL A 370 4.88 -5.76 15.03
CA VAL A 370 3.60 -5.59 15.73
C VAL A 370 2.86 -4.33 15.26
N GLU A 371 3.54 -3.48 14.49
CA GLU A 371 2.99 -2.31 13.80
C GLU A 371 3.48 -2.23 12.35
N PRO A 372 2.79 -1.55 11.41
CA PRO A 372 1.45 -0.98 11.58
C PRO A 372 0.41 -2.03 11.98
N THR A 373 -0.58 -1.60 12.76
CA THR A 373 -1.60 -2.48 13.32
C THR A 373 -2.71 -2.75 12.30
N PHE A 374 -3.49 -3.80 12.55
CA PHE A 374 -4.69 -4.10 11.79
C PHE A 374 -5.80 -3.11 12.14
N GLU A 375 -6.51 -2.60 11.13
CA GLU A 375 -7.61 -1.62 11.27
C GLU A 375 -9.00 -2.24 11.21
#